data_AF-A0ABD0QCF3-F1
#
_entry.id   AF-A0ABD0QCF3-F1
#
_cell.length_a   1.000
_cell.length_b   1.000
_cell.length_c   1.000
_cell.angle_alpha   90.00
_cell.angle_beta   90.00
_cell.angle_gamma   90.00
#
_symmetry.space_group_name_H-M   'P 1'
#
loop_
_entity.id
_entity.type
_entity.pdbx_description
1 polymer ?
#
loop_
_entity_poly.entity_id
_entity_poly.type
_entity_poly.pdbx_seq_one_letter_code
_entity_poly.pdbx_strand_id
1 'polypeptide(L)'
;MAASLLRRDKKSTAAHLKADLKRTDNSSGLRQLQELLDSVLNPERGSDPEALEWCKWLLAGGDGFDEFCRTVRSYDNATLCGLVWTANFVAYRCRTCGISPCMSLCAECFNNGDHTGHDFNMFRSQAGGACDCGDGNVMRESG
;
A
#
# COMPACT_ATOMS: atom_id res chain seq x y z
N MET A 1 13.28 26.81 -5.69
CA MET A 1 12.56 26.46 -6.93
C MET A 1 11.32 25.60 -6.66
N ALA A 2 11.23 24.94 -5.50
CA ALA A 2 10.02 24.26 -4.99
C ALA A 2 8.69 25.03 -5.19
N ALA A 3 8.63 26.33 -4.87
CA ALA A 3 7.42 27.14 -5.05
C ALA A 3 6.95 27.24 -6.51
N SER A 4 7.86 27.11 -7.48
CA SER A 4 7.50 27.05 -8.91
C SER A 4 6.98 25.68 -9.32
N LEU A 5 7.46 24.59 -8.70
CA LEU A 5 6.98 23.24 -8.94
C LEU A 5 5.60 23.02 -8.31
N LEU A 6 5.39 23.54 -7.10
CA LEU A 6 4.09 23.48 -6.41
C LEU A 6 2.99 24.28 -7.12
N ARG A 7 3.36 25.28 -7.92
CA ARG A 7 2.43 26.06 -8.76
C ARG A 7 2.08 25.37 -10.09
N ARG A 8 2.87 24.37 -10.49
CA ARG A 8 2.63 23.58 -11.70
C ARG A 8 1.65 22.46 -11.38
N ASP A 9 0.97 22.00 -12.42
CA ASP A 9 0.14 20.80 -12.35
C ASP A 9 0.96 19.58 -11.87
N LYS A 10 0.40 18.82 -10.91
CA LYS A 10 1.08 17.70 -10.23
C LYS A 10 1.48 16.61 -11.23
N LYS A 11 0.55 16.28 -12.14
CA LYS A 11 0.74 15.27 -13.19
C LYS A 11 1.92 15.63 -14.08
N SER A 12 1.90 16.84 -14.63
CA SER A 12 2.95 17.36 -15.51
C SER A 12 4.30 17.43 -14.81
N THR A 13 4.32 17.83 -13.53
CA THR A 13 5.53 17.88 -12.71
C THR A 13 6.12 16.48 -12.49
N ALA A 14 5.28 15.50 -12.14
CA ALA A 14 5.74 14.12 -11.94
C ALA A 14 6.26 13.48 -13.24
N ALA A 15 5.58 13.70 -14.37
CA ALA A 15 6.03 13.24 -15.69
C ALA A 15 7.40 13.84 -16.07
N HIS A 16 7.57 15.14 -15.84
CA HIS A 16 8.83 15.83 -16.09
C HIS A 16 9.96 15.30 -15.21
N LEU A 17 9.74 15.17 -13.90
CA LEU A 17 10.74 14.62 -12.99
C LEU A 17 11.11 13.17 -13.36
N LYS A 18 10.15 12.32 -13.72
CA LYS A 18 10.41 10.95 -14.21
C LYS A 18 11.28 10.96 -15.47
N ALA A 19 11.03 11.88 -16.40
CA ALA A 19 11.83 11.99 -17.63
C ALA A 19 13.26 12.46 -17.33
N ASP A 20 13.43 13.47 -16.48
CA ASP A 20 14.73 14.01 -16.10
C ASP A 20 15.57 13.01 -15.30
N LEU A 21 14.94 12.25 -14.39
CA LEU A 21 15.62 11.25 -13.55
C LEU A 21 16.14 10.05 -14.34
N LYS A 22 15.55 9.75 -15.50
CA LYS A 22 16.01 8.69 -16.41
C LYS A 22 17.22 9.08 -17.26
N ARG A 23 17.64 10.35 -17.26
CA ARG A 23 18.79 10.82 -18.02
C ARG A 23 20.10 10.38 -17.35
N THR A 24 21.16 10.21 -18.14
CA THR A 24 22.51 9.87 -17.63
C THR A 24 23.04 10.95 -16.68
N ASP A 25 22.83 12.23 -17.00
CA ASP A 25 22.99 13.33 -16.05
C ASP A 25 21.60 13.75 -15.55
N ASN A 26 21.28 13.33 -14.33
CA ASN A 26 20.01 13.59 -13.65
C ASN A 26 20.16 14.51 -12.43
N SER A 27 21.32 15.17 -12.28
CA SER A 27 21.64 16.03 -11.13
C SER A 27 20.59 17.12 -10.88
N SER A 28 20.11 17.77 -11.94
CA SER A 28 19.04 18.77 -11.87
C SER A 28 17.71 18.16 -11.43
N GLY A 29 17.33 17.00 -11.97
CA GLY A 29 16.09 16.30 -11.63
C GLY A 29 16.08 15.83 -10.18
N LEU A 30 17.21 15.31 -9.70
CA LEU A 30 17.41 14.91 -8.29
C LEU A 30 17.25 16.10 -7.34
N ARG A 31 17.88 17.24 -7.65
CA ARG A 31 17.75 18.46 -6.84
C ARG A 31 16.31 18.97 -6.80
N GLN A 32 15.63 18.96 -7.95
CA GLN A 32 14.23 19.39 -8.02
C GLN A 32 13.28 18.45 -7.26
N LEU A 33 13.49 17.13 -7.35
CA LEU A 33 12.73 16.16 -6.58
C LEU A 33 12.96 16.35 -5.08
N GLN A 34 14.22 16.52 -4.65
CA GLN A 34 14.55 16.78 -3.24
C GLN A 34 13.85 18.03 -2.71
N GLU A 35 13.98 19.17 -3.43
CA GLU A 35 13.30 20.43 -3.05
C GLU A 35 11.79 20.27 -2.95
N LEU A 36 11.18 19.49 -3.85
CA LEU A 36 9.74 19.22 -3.83
C LEU A 36 9.37 18.37 -2.62
N LEU A 37 10.08 17.26 -2.39
CA LEU A 37 9.83 16.36 -1.26
C LEU A 37 10.01 17.07 0.09
N ASP A 38 11.05 17.89 0.24
CA ASP A 38 11.27 18.69 1.46
C ASP A 38 10.10 19.63 1.75
N SER A 39 9.46 20.18 0.71
CA SER A 39 8.30 21.04 0.87
C SER A 39 6.98 20.29 1.05
N VAL A 40 6.81 19.16 0.38
CA VAL A 40 5.56 18.35 0.39
C VAL A 40 5.47 17.53 1.67
N LEU A 41 6.58 16.93 2.10
CA LEU A 41 6.66 16.03 3.26
C LEU A 41 7.20 16.72 4.51
N ASN A 42 7.05 18.05 4.59
CA ASN A 42 7.52 18.80 5.76
C ASN A 42 6.76 18.34 7.03
N PRO A 43 7.45 17.74 8.01
CA PRO A 43 6.81 17.18 9.21
C PRO A 43 6.13 18.23 10.08
N GLU A 44 6.55 19.50 10.00
CA GLU A 44 5.93 20.60 10.76
C GLU A 44 4.51 20.91 10.28
N ARG A 45 4.13 20.49 9.07
CA ARG A 45 2.79 20.73 8.50
C ARG A 45 1.74 19.69 8.94
N GLY A 46 2.15 18.61 9.60
CA GLY A 46 1.25 17.53 10.01
C GLY A 46 0.72 16.70 8.83
N SER A 47 -0.36 15.95 9.06
CA SER A 47 -1.00 15.13 8.02
C SER A 47 -1.78 16.03 7.06
N ASP A 48 -1.26 16.18 5.84
CA ASP A 48 -1.85 16.99 4.78
C ASP A 48 -2.37 16.09 3.65
N PRO A 49 -3.69 16.05 3.38
CA PRO A 49 -4.25 15.36 2.22
C PRO A 49 -3.61 15.76 0.90
N GLU A 50 -3.17 17.02 0.77
CA GLU A 50 -2.50 17.52 -0.43
C GLU A 50 -1.11 16.88 -0.60
N ALA A 51 -0.40 16.60 0.50
CA ALA A 51 0.87 15.90 0.44
C ALA A 51 0.71 14.45 -0.03
N LEU A 52 -0.36 13.77 0.39
CA LEU A 52 -0.71 12.44 -0.10
C LEU A 52 -0.99 12.45 -1.60
N GLU A 53 -1.70 13.45 -2.11
CA GLU A 53 -1.96 13.59 -3.54
C GLU A 53 -0.67 13.82 -4.33
N TRP A 54 0.27 14.63 -3.84
CA TRP A 54 1.60 14.76 -4.45
C TRP A 54 2.35 13.43 -4.50
N CYS A 55 2.35 12.66 -3.42
CA CYS A 55 2.97 11.34 -3.37
C CYS A 55 2.39 10.40 -4.43
N LYS A 56 1.06 10.35 -4.58
CA LYS A 56 0.40 9.52 -5.60
C LYS A 56 0.87 9.86 -7.01
N TRP A 57 0.93 11.14 -7.36
CA TRP A 57 1.41 11.58 -8.68
C TRP A 57 2.88 11.27 -8.91
N LEU A 58 3.74 11.49 -7.90
CA LEU A 58 5.17 11.20 -8.00
C LEU A 58 5.44 9.69 -8.17
N LEU A 59 4.75 8.84 -7.39
CA LEU A 59 4.85 7.38 -7.50
C LEU A 59 4.37 6.87 -8.86
N ALA A 60 3.24 7.36 -9.34
CA ALA A 60 2.72 7.03 -10.66
C ALA A 60 3.56 7.65 -11.80
N GLY A 61 4.41 8.63 -11.48
CA GLY A 61 5.30 9.24 -12.45
C GLY A 61 4.56 10.00 -13.56
N GLY A 62 3.46 10.65 -13.21
CA GLY A 62 2.60 11.39 -14.16
C GLY A 62 1.50 10.56 -14.82
N ASP A 63 1.46 9.26 -14.59
CA ASP A 63 0.31 8.41 -14.95
C ASP A 63 -0.78 8.49 -13.86
N GLY A 64 -1.99 8.00 -14.12
CA GLY A 64 -3.05 7.97 -13.11
C GLY A 64 -2.71 6.99 -11.98
N PHE A 65 -2.92 7.36 -10.71
CA PHE A 65 -2.56 6.50 -9.58
C PHE A 65 -3.24 5.14 -9.61
N ASP A 66 -4.53 5.09 -9.97
CA ASP A 66 -5.26 3.82 -10.09
C ASP A 66 -4.71 2.92 -11.20
N GLU A 67 -4.25 3.52 -12.31
CA GLU A 67 -3.62 2.78 -13.40
C GLU A 67 -2.26 2.24 -12.97
N PHE A 68 -1.44 3.06 -12.32
CA PHE A 68 -0.20 2.63 -11.70
C PHE A 68 -0.41 1.48 -10.72
N CYS A 69 -1.41 1.57 -9.83
CA CYS A 69 -1.74 0.48 -8.90
C CYS A 69 -2.15 -0.81 -9.63
N ARG A 70 -2.94 -0.72 -10.70
CA ARG A 70 -3.29 -1.90 -11.53
C ARG A 70 -2.06 -2.52 -12.18
N THR A 71 -1.16 -1.70 -12.74
CA THR A 71 0.08 -2.16 -13.33
C THR A 71 0.99 -2.84 -12.30
N VAL A 72 1.19 -2.23 -11.13
CA VAL A 72 1.99 -2.82 -10.05
C VAL A 72 1.40 -4.15 -9.60
N ARG A 73 0.08 -4.21 -9.39
CA ARG A 73 -0.63 -5.47 -9.03
C ARG A 73 -0.50 -6.55 -10.09
N SER A 74 -0.36 -6.20 -11.37
CA SER A 74 -0.15 -7.21 -12.43
C SER A 74 1.21 -7.93 -12.35
N TYR A 75 2.16 -7.36 -11.60
CA TYR A 75 3.44 -8.01 -11.30
C TYR A 75 3.42 -8.81 -9.99
N ASP A 76 2.31 -8.75 -9.24
CA ASP A 76 2.17 -9.48 -7.99
C ASP A 76 1.82 -10.95 -8.27
N ASN A 77 2.82 -11.81 -8.15
CA ASN A 77 2.68 -13.27 -8.25
C ASN A 77 2.64 -13.92 -6.86
N ALA A 78 2.36 -13.16 -5.80
CA ALA A 78 2.29 -13.71 -4.45
C ALA A 78 1.15 -14.73 -4.35
N THR A 79 1.47 -15.88 -3.75
CA THR A 79 0.48 -16.89 -3.36
C THR A 79 -0.14 -16.59 -1.99
N LEU A 80 0.34 -15.54 -1.33
CA LEU A 80 -0.09 -15.08 -0.02
C LEU A 80 -1.01 -13.87 -0.19
N CYS A 81 -2.10 -13.79 0.58
CA CYS A 81 -2.95 -12.61 0.55
C CYS A 81 -2.22 -11.36 1.07
N GLY A 82 -1.65 -11.45 2.27
CA GLY A 82 -0.82 -10.38 2.85
C GLY A 82 -1.54 -9.03 3.06
N LEU A 83 -2.87 -8.95 2.97
CA LEU A 83 -3.61 -7.71 3.18
C LEU A 83 -3.27 -7.15 4.57
N VAL A 84 -2.61 -5.99 4.60
CA VAL A 84 -2.23 -5.30 5.84
C VAL A 84 -3.35 -4.36 6.27
N TRP A 85 -3.60 -4.29 7.58
CA TRP A 85 -4.56 -3.37 8.17
C TRP A 85 -4.02 -2.68 9.42
N THR A 86 -4.73 -1.64 9.85
CA THR A 86 -4.52 -0.90 11.09
C THR A 86 -5.64 -1.18 12.09
N ALA A 87 -5.66 -0.45 13.21
CA ALA A 87 -6.69 -0.59 14.23
C ALA A 87 -8.11 -0.42 13.66
N ASN A 88 -9.07 -1.05 14.32
CA ASN A 88 -10.50 -1.10 13.99
C ASN A 88 -10.89 -1.92 12.75
N PHE A 89 -9.95 -2.62 12.12
CA PHE A 89 -10.22 -3.57 11.04
C PHE A 89 -10.97 -4.81 11.53
N VAL A 90 -11.91 -5.32 10.74
CA VAL A 90 -12.65 -6.56 11.04
C VAL A 90 -11.92 -7.73 10.39
N ALA A 91 -11.46 -8.67 11.22
CA ALA A 91 -10.75 -9.86 10.80
C ALA A 91 -11.41 -11.11 11.37
N TYR A 92 -11.04 -12.26 10.81
CA TYR A 92 -11.55 -13.56 11.21
C TYR A 92 -10.41 -14.41 11.75
N ARG A 93 -10.70 -15.22 12.76
CA ARG A 93 -9.77 -16.24 13.26
C ARG A 93 -10.45 -17.58 13.22
N CYS A 94 -10.05 -18.43 12.28
CA CYS A 94 -10.48 -19.81 12.21
C CYS A 94 -9.53 -20.69 13.04
N ARG A 95 -9.95 -21.11 14.24
CA ARG A 95 -9.15 -21.98 15.12
C ARG A 95 -8.98 -23.38 14.53
N THR A 96 -9.92 -23.82 13.69
CA THR A 96 -9.82 -25.09 12.95
C THR A 96 -8.72 -25.06 11.87
N CYS A 97 -8.59 -23.95 11.12
CA CYS A 97 -7.56 -23.84 10.08
C CYS A 97 -6.21 -23.33 10.62
N GLY A 98 -6.21 -22.61 11.74
CA GLY A 98 -4.98 -22.04 12.33
C GLY A 98 -4.04 -23.09 12.92
N ILE A 99 -2.75 -22.95 12.63
CA ILE A 99 -1.65 -23.59 13.35
C ILE A 99 -1.28 -22.74 14.58
N SER A 100 -1.28 -21.41 14.40
CA SER A 100 -0.98 -20.44 15.45
C SER A 100 -2.26 -19.77 15.99
N PRO A 101 -2.34 -19.48 17.31
CA PRO A 101 -3.46 -18.74 17.89
C PRO A 101 -3.52 -17.27 17.43
N CYS A 102 -2.45 -16.77 16.83
CA CYS A 102 -2.38 -15.41 16.31
C CYS A 102 -2.89 -15.28 14.87
N MET A 103 -3.18 -16.40 14.19
CA MET A 103 -3.61 -16.40 12.79
C MET A 103 -4.89 -15.56 12.58
N SER A 104 -4.90 -14.79 11.51
CA SER A 104 -5.99 -13.90 11.13
C SER A 104 -6.20 -13.85 9.61
N LEU A 105 -7.47 -13.84 9.21
CA LEU A 105 -7.91 -13.75 7.83
C LEU A 105 -8.66 -12.45 7.59
N CYS A 106 -8.46 -11.86 6.41
CA CYS A 106 -9.34 -10.82 5.93
C CYS A 106 -10.72 -11.40 5.57
N ALA A 107 -11.73 -10.53 5.46
CA ALA A 107 -13.09 -10.95 5.13
C ALA A 107 -13.18 -11.70 3.78
N GLU A 108 -12.41 -11.27 2.78
CA GLU A 108 -12.42 -11.89 1.45
C GLU A 108 -11.87 -13.32 1.50
N CYS A 109 -10.70 -13.52 2.12
CA CYS A 109 -10.13 -14.86 2.27
C CYS A 109 -11.02 -15.77 3.12
N PHE A 110 -11.55 -15.27 4.23
CA PHE A 110 -12.45 -16.07 5.06
C PHE A 110 -13.70 -16.52 4.29
N ASN A 111 -14.33 -15.61 3.54
CA ASN A 111 -15.55 -15.96 2.79
C ASN A 111 -15.27 -16.88 1.58
N ASN A 112 -14.07 -16.81 1.00
CA ASN A 112 -13.69 -17.62 -0.15
C ASN A 112 -13.06 -18.98 0.22
N GLY A 113 -12.56 -19.16 1.45
CA GLY A 113 -11.82 -20.35 1.91
C GLY A 113 -12.63 -21.48 2.55
N ASP A 114 -13.96 -21.52 2.33
CA ASP A 114 -14.93 -22.46 2.93
C ASP A 114 -14.64 -22.85 4.39
N HIS A 115 -15.09 -22.01 5.32
CA HIS A 115 -14.99 -22.28 6.76
C HIS A 115 -16.30 -22.78 7.37
N THR A 116 -17.16 -23.43 6.57
CA THR A 116 -18.46 -23.91 7.04
C THR A 116 -18.28 -24.99 8.12
N GLY A 117 -18.89 -24.79 9.28
CA GLY A 117 -18.81 -25.73 10.41
C GLY A 117 -17.47 -25.70 11.18
N HIS A 118 -16.55 -24.79 10.84
CA HIS A 118 -15.32 -24.60 11.59
C HIS A 118 -15.55 -23.80 12.88
N ASP A 119 -14.64 -23.95 13.84
CA ASP A 119 -14.58 -23.11 15.02
C ASP A 119 -13.84 -21.81 14.68
N PHE A 120 -14.58 -20.71 14.56
CA PHE A 120 -14.01 -19.40 14.25
C PHE A 120 -14.59 -18.29 15.13
N ASN A 121 -13.94 -17.14 15.14
CA ASN A 121 -14.56 -15.90 15.58
C ASN A 121 -14.28 -14.77 14.59
N MET A 122 -15.14 -13.75 14.63
CA MET A 122 -14.91 -12.46 14.02
C MET A 122 -14.49 -11.50 15.13
N PHE A 123 -13.43 -10.73 14.90
CA PHE A 123 -12.92 -9.79 15.88
C PHE A 123 -12.53 -8.47 15.22
N ARG A 124 -12.60 -7.39 16.01
CA ARG A 124 -12.11 -6.08 15.60
C ARG A 124 -10.68 -5.90 16.11
N SER A 125 -9.70 -5.88 15.21
CA SER A 125 -8.30 -5.70 15.55
C SER A 125 -8.07 -4.36 16.24
N GLN A 126 -7.46 -4.37 17.43
CA GLN A 126 -7.12 -3.13 18.16
C GLN A 126 -5.76 -2.56 17.73
N ALA A 127 -4.98 -3.35 17.00
CA ALA A 127 -3.66 -3.00 16.49
C ALA A 127 -3.60 -3.26 14.97
N GLY A 128 -2.42 -3.05 14.38
CA GLY A 128 -2.15 -3.49 13.02
C GLY A 128 -2.07 -5.01 12.89
N GLY A 129 -2.16 -5.52 11.67
CA GLY A 129 -2.05 -6.94 11.35
C GLY A 129 -2.03 -7.18 9.84
N ALA A 130 -1.90 -8.45 9.45
CA ALA A 130 -1.91 -8.87 8.05
C ALA A 130 -2.68 -10.19 7.88
N CYS A 131 -3.23 -10.41 6.68
CA CYS A 131 -3.93 -11.65 6.34
C CYS A 131 -2.92 -12.79 6.16
N ASP A 132 -3.16 -13.90 6.85
CA ASP A 132 -2.32 -15.09 6.84
C ASP A 132 -2.71 -16.13 5.78
N CYS A 133 -3.71 -15.82 4.94
CA CYS A 133 -4.17 -16.72 3.87
C CYS A 133 -3.01 -17.07 2.94
N GLY A 134 -2.78 -18.38 2.77
CA GLY A 134 -1.69 -18.94 1.98
C GLY A 134 -0.38 -19.15 2.74
N ASP A 135 -0.26 -18.75 4.01
CA ASP A 135 0.95 -18.97 4.81
C ASP A 135 0.89 -20.32 5.54
N GLY A 136 1.54 -21.32 4.94
CA GLY A 136 1.64 -22.68 5.47
C GLY A 136 2.35 -22.80 6.82
N ASN A 137 3.03 -21.75 7.30
CA ASN A 137 3.66 -21.77 8.62
C ASN A 137 2.66 -21.48 9.76
N VAL A 138 1.55 -20.81 9.47
CA VAL A 138 0.57 -20.37 10.48
C VAL A 138 -0.85 -20.86 10.21
N MET A 139 -1.10 -21.40 9.01
CA MET A 139 -2.39 -21.86 8.55
C MET A 139 -2.28 -23.19 7.80
N ARG A 140 -3.20 -24.11 8.06
CA ARG A 140 -3.32 -25.38 7.34
C ARG A 140 -3.86 -25.14 5.92
N GLU A 141 -3.50 -26.02 4.99
CA GLU A 141 -3.98 -25.99 3.59
C GLU A 141 -5.51 -26.14 3.45
N SER A 142 -6.20 -26.58 4.51
CA SER A 142 -7.66 -26.77 4.54
C SER A 142 -8.46 -25.49 4.80
N GLY A 143 -7.85 -24.31 4.70
CA GLY A 143 -8.51 -23.03 4.93
C GLY A 143 -8.11 -21.98 3.92
#